data_AF-A0A894TPF6-F1
#
_entry.id   AF-A0A894TPF6-F1
#
_cell.length_a   1.000
_cell.length_b   1.000
_cell.length_c   1.000
_cell.angle_alpha   90.00
_cell.angle_beta   90.00
_cell.angle_gamma   90.00
#
_symmetry.space_group_name_H-M   'P 1'
#
loop_
_entity.id
_entity.type
_entity.pdbx_description
1 polymer ?
#
loop_
_entity_poly.entity_id
_entity_poly.type
_entity_poly.pdbx_seq_one_letter_code
_entity_poly.pdbx_strand_id
1 'polypeptide(L)'
;MNNKQELNTTNNFREENEQMNKLTREDYKNMEKKIRNDKIFEDKKHTNKISKLLQKRHDREASIIKKQYPQLSNKEIDRILVDYREYQNLISATETLMDFPINYEDANVRQFITKDDIEDLKVAIGEMTSFIGNMEDAE
;
A
#
# COMPACT_ATOMS: atom_id res chain seq x y z
N MET A 1 16.66 37.39 -14.87
CA MET A 1 15.33 37.23 -14.26
C MET A 1 15.41 36.08 -13.28
N ASN A 2 15.34 36.38 -11.97
CA ASN A 2 15.31 35.37 -10.92
C ASN A 2 13.86 34.89 -10.77
N ASN A 3 13.55 33.71 -11.30
CA ASN A 3 12.29 33.05 -10.98
C ASN A 3 12.41 32.43 -9.59
N LYS A 4 12.16 33.23 -8.55
CA LYS A 4 11.67 32.70 -7.28
C LYS A 4 10.24 32.23 -7.54
N GLN A 5 10.07 30.99 -7.97
CA GLN A 5 8.79 30.31 -7.84
C GLN A 5 8.52 30.20 -6.33
N GLU A 6 7.59 31.00 -5.84
CA GLU A 6 6.99 30.82 -4.53
C GLU A 6 6.22 29.49 -4.56
N LEU A 7 6.92 28.42 -4.19
CA LEU A 7 6.33 27.10 -3.99
C LEU A 7 5.36 27.18 -2.81
N ASN A 8 4.13 26.73 -3.09
CA ASN A 8 2.95 26.83 -2.24
C ASN A 8 3.24 26.30 -0.81
N THR A 9 3.11 27.18 0.18
CA THR A 9 3.37 26.96 1.61
C THR A 9 2.28 26.11 2.29
N THR A 10 2.05 24.90 1.77
CA THR A 10 1.14 23.92 2.39
C THR A 10 1.75 22.52 2.48
N ASN A 11 3.09 22.41 2.38
CA ASN A 11 3.80 21.15 2.56
C ASN A 11 4.27 21.00 4.02
N ASN A 12 3.44 20.41 4.87
CA ASN A 12 3.82 19.95 6.22
C ASN A 12 5.02 18.96 6.20
N PHE A 13 5.37 18.43 5.02
CA PHE A 13 6.46 17.46 4.84
C PHE A 13 7.84 18.09 4.64
N ARG A 14 7.96 19.41 4.46
CA ARG A 14 9.28 20.02 4.18
C ARG A 14 10.23 19.92 5.37
N GLU A 15 9.76 20.27 6.56
CA GLU A 15 10.57 20.16 7.79
C GLU A 15 10.88 18.70 8.12
N GLU A 16 9.93 17.80 7.90
CA GLU A 16 10.09 16.35 8.09
C GLU A 16 11.14 15.78 7.12
N ASN A 17 11.13 16.21 5.85
CA ASN A 17 12.11 15.81 4.85
C ASN A 17 13.52 16.36 5.16
N GLU A 18 13.64 17.61 5.62
CA GLU A 18 14.92 18.19 6.05
C GLU A 18 15.52 17.46 7.26
N GLN A 19 14.68 16.92 8.15
CA GLN A 19 15.12 16.08 9.28
C GLN A 19 15.51 14.66 8.83
N MET A 20 14.71 14.05 7.95
CA MET A 20 15.01 12.74 7.36
C MET A 20 16.34 12.74 6.61
N ASN A 21 16.71 13.85 5.96
CA ASN A 21 17.99 13.99 5.24
C ASN A 21 19.23 13.91 6.13
N LYS A 22 19.08 13.98 7.46
CA LYS A 22 20.18 13.90 8.43
C LYS A 22 20.31 12.50 9.04
N LEU A 23 19.40 11.58 8.74
CA LEU A 23 19.40 10.24 9.31
C LEU A 23 20.44 9.35 8.63
N THR A 24 21.17 8.59 9.44
CA THR A 24 22.15 7.61 8.97
C THR A 24 21.52 6.23 8.81
N ARG A 25 22.21 5.34 8.09
CA ARG A 25 21.79 3.92 7.95
C ARG A 25 21.62 3.21 9.30
N GLU A 26 22.37 3.62 10.31
CA GLU A 26 22.28 3.06 11.66
C GLU A 26 21.05 3.59 12.42
N ASP A 27 20.66 4.84 12.18
CA ASP A 27 19.41 5.41 12.73
C ASP A 27 18.19 4.66 12.19
N TYR A 28 18.17 4.32 10.89
CA TYR A 28 17.12 3.50 10.30
C TYR A 28 17.07 2.08 10.89
N LYS A 29 18.22 1.42 11.09
CA LYS A 29 18.26 0.11 11.76
C LYS A 29 17.75 0.16 13.20
N ASN A 30 18.06 1.23 13.93
CA ASN A 30 17.59 1.43 15.30
C ASN A 30 16.09 1.70 15.35
N MET A 31 15.55 2.47 14.40
CA MET A 31 14.10 2.65 14.25
C MET A 31 13.41 1.33 13.89
N GLU A 32 13.92 0.58 12.93
CA GLU A 32 13.39 -0.73 12.54
C GLU A 32 13.39 -1.71 13.72
N LYS A 33 14.44 -1.71 14.55
CA LYS A 33 14.52 -2.50 15.79
C LYS A 33 13.49 -2.05 16.83
N LYS A 34 13.25 -0.74 16.99
CA LYS A 34 12.22 -0.20 17.90
C LYS A 34 10.81 -0.49 17.40
N ILE A 35 10.55 -0.36 16.10
CA ILE A 35 9.26 -0.65 15.45
C ILE A 35 8.97 -2.16 15.53
N ARG A 36 9.97 -3.03 15.29
CA ARG A 36 9.81 -4.47 15.53
C ARG A 36 9.50 -4.82 16.98
N ASN A 37 10.04 -4.05 17.93
CA ASN A 37 9.74 -4.18 19.35
C ASN A 37 8.45 -3.47 19.76
N ASP A 38 7.76 -2.80 18.83
CA ASP A 38 6.50 -2.13 19.10
C ASP A 38 5.43 -3.21 19.26
N LYS A 39 5.10 -3.48 20.52
CA LYS A 39 4.30 -4.61 21.01
C LYS A 39 2.84 -4.60 20.58
N ILE A 40 2.47 -3.83 19.56
CA ILE A 40 1.10 -3.75 19.03
C ILE A 40 0.57 -5.16 18.67
N PHE A 41 1.45 -6.05 18.21
CA PHE A 41 1.11 -7.45 17.94
C PHE A 41 1.30 -8.41 19.13
N GLU A 42 2.07 -8.01 20.15
CA GLU A 42 2.28 -8.79 21.40
C GLU A 42 1.22 -8.49 22.48
N ASP A 43 0.55 -7.33 22.43
CA ASP A 43 -0.55 -7.01 23.34
C ASP A 43 -1.83 -7.73 22.91
N LYS A 44 -2.13 -8.82 23.62
CA LYS A 44 -3.33 -9.65 23.48
C LYS A 44 -4.62 -8.83 23.38
N LYS A 45 -4.71 -7.67 24.03
CA LYS A 45 -5.90 -6.79 23.96
C LYS A 45 -6.04 -6.14 22.59
N HIS A 46 -4.95 -5.63 22.02
CA HIS A 46 -4.93 -5.01 20.69
C HIS A 46 -5.16 -6.05 19.61
N THR A 47 -4.47 -7.19 19.67
CA THR A 47 -4.67 -8.32 18.75
C THR A 47 -6.12 -8.81 18.77
N ASN A 48 -6.74 -8.97 19.94
CA ASN A 48 -8.16 -9.36 20.04
C ASN A 48 -9.11 -8.33 19.43
N LYS A 49 -8.83 -7.02 19.60
CA LYS A 49 -9.66 -5.96 19.03
C LYS A 49 -9.58 -5.99 17.50
N ILE A 50 -8.38 -6.13 16.95
CA ILE A 50 -8.14 -6.25 15.50
C ILE A 50 -8.85 -7.48 14.95
N SER A 51 -8.67 -8.66 15.55
CA SER A 51 -9.35 -9.89 15.11
C SER A 51 -10.87 -9.76 15.10
N LYS A 52 -11.46 -9.13 16.13
CA LYS A 52 -12.91 -8.88 16.18
C LYS A 52 -13.38 -7.93 15.07
N LEU A 53 -12.59 -6.91 14.73
CA LEU A 53 -12.92 -6.00 13.64
C LEU A 53 -12.84 -6.70 12.29
N LEU A 54 -11.80 -7.52 12.07
CA LEU A 54 -11.65 -8.33 10.86
C LEU A 54 -12.78 -9.33 10.69
N GLN A 55 -13.21 -9.98 11.78
CA GLN A 55 -14.36 -10.90 11.76
C GLN A 55 -15.65 -10.16 11.40
N LYS A 56 -15.95 -9.03 12.05
CA LYS A 56 -17.14 -8.23 11.73
C LYS A 56 -17.17 -7.76 10.27
N ARG A 57 -16.00 -7.39 9.73
CA ARG A 57 -15.88 -7.02 8.32
C ARG A 57 -16.19 -8.21 7.42
N HIS A 58 -15.57 -9.36 7.69
CA HIS A 58 -15.83 -10.61 6.98
C HIS A 58 -17.32 -10.98 7.00
N ASP A 59 -17.94 -10.99 8.18
CA ASP A 59 -19.36 -11.35 8.33
C ASP A 59 -20.29 -10.39 7.55
N ARG A 60 -19.95 -9.10 7.52
CA ARG A 60 -20.67 -8.10 6.73
C ARG A 60 -20.53 -8.36 5.23
N GLU A 61 -19.31 -8.57 4.75
CA GLU A 61 -19.02 -8.84 3.33
C GLU A 61 -19.72 -10.15 2.88
N ALA A 62 -19.60 -11.22 3.68
CA ALA A 62 -20.27 -12.50 3.45
C ALA A 62 -21.79 -12.36 3.39
N SER A 63 -22.38 -11.56 4.29
CA SER A 63 -23.83 -11.30 4.31
C SER A 63 -24.32 -10.58 3.05
N ILE A 64 -23.54 -9.63 2.53
CA ILE A 64 -23.85 -8.93 1.27
C ILE A 64 -23.86 -9.94 0.11
N ILE A 65 -22.82 -10.78 0.00
CA ILE A 65 -22.73 -11.80 -1.06
C ILE A 65 -23.88 -12.80 -0.92
N LYS A 66 -24.17 -13.29 0.28
CA LYS A 66 -25.26 -14.24 0.52
C LYS A 66 -26.63 -13.66 0.17
N LYS A 67 -26.85 -12.37 0.40
CA LYS A 67 -28.09 -11.70 0.04
C LYS A 67 -28.26 -11.57 -1.48
N GLN A 68 -27.17 -11.28 -2.19
CA GLN A 68 -27.17 -11.15 -3.65
C GLN A 68 -27.23 -12.52 -4.35
N TYR A 69 -26.56 -13.52 -3.77
CA TYR A 69 -26.41 -14.87 -4.31
C TYR A 69 -26.77 -15.93 -3.26
N PRO A 70 -28.07 -16.11 -2.94
CA PRO A 70 -28.52 -17.03 -1.89
C PRO A 70 -28.14 -18.49 -2.12
N GLN A 71 -27.93 -18.88 -3.38
CA GLN A 71 -27.55 -20.23 -3.79
C GLN A 71 -26.12 -20.63 -3.39
N LEU A 72 -25.24 -19.66 -3.15
CA LEU A 72 -23.85 -19.95 -2.79
C LEU A 72 -23.77 -20.53 -1.37
N SER A 73 -22.99 -21.58 -1.21
CA SER A 73 -22.64 -22.11 0.11
C SER A 73 -21.69 -21.17 0.85
N ASN A 74 -21.64 -21.25 2.18
CA ASN A 74 -20.71 -20.42 2.96
C ASN A 74 -19.26 -20.64 2.53
N LYS A 75 -18.89 -21.88 2.17
CA LYS A 75 -17.53 -22.20 1.70
C LYS A 75 -17.18 -21.53 0.37
N GLU A 76 -18.15 -21.39 -0.54
CA GLU A 76 -17.94 -20.66 -1.80
C GLU A 76 -17.82 -19.16 -1.54
N ILE A 77 -18.62 -18.62 -0.61
CA ILE A 77 -18.53 -17.22 -0.20
C ILE A 77 -17.17 -16.93 0.43
N ASP A 78 -16.67 -17.80 1.31
CA ASP A 78 -15.36 -17.63 1.94
C ASP A 78 -14.23 -17.60 0.90
N ARG A 79 -14.30 -18.44 -0.15
CA ARG A 79 -13.33 -18.42 -1.26
C ARG A 79 -13.38 -17.12 -2.03
N ILE A 80 -14.58 -16.67 -2.42
CA ILE A 80 -14.79 -15.40 -3.11
C ILE A 80 -14.21 -14.24 -2.29
N LEU A 81 -14.38 -14.26 -0.97
CA LEU A 81 -13.83 -13.21 -0.09
C LEU A 81 -12.31 -13.21 -0.02
N VAL A 82 -11.67 -14.38 -0.08
CA VAL A 82 -10.21 -14.47 -0.16
C VAL A 82 -9.73 -13.90 -1.49
N ASP A 83 -10.28 -14.38 -2.61
CA ASP A 83 -9.90 -13.94 -3.96
C ASP A 83 -10.13 -12.43 -4.14
N TYR A 84 -11.26 -11.92 -3.66
CA TYR A 84 -11.58 -10.48 -3.69
C TYR A 84 -10.58 -9.65 -2.87
N ARG A 85 -10.11 -10.13 -1.71
CA ARG A 85 -9.10 -9.42 -0.92
C ARG A 85 -7.75 -9.41 -1.61
N GLU A 86 -7.35 -10.53 -2.22
CA GLU A 86 -6.10 -10.59 -3.00
C GLU A 86 -6.15 -9.62 -4.18
N TYR A 87 -7.27 -9.57 -4.90
CA TYR A 87 -7.51 -8.60 -5.96
C TYR A 87 -7.42 -7.15 -5.45
N GLN A 88 -8.10 -6.81 -4.35
CA GLN A 88 -8.05 -5.46 -3.77
C GLN A 88 -6.64 -5.06 -3.33
N ASN A 89 -5.87 -6.01 -2.76
CA ASN A 89 -4.48 -5.77 -2.40
C ASN A 89 -3.61 -5.52 -3.64
N LEU A 90 -3.83 -6.27 -4.74
CA LEU A 90 -3.12 -6.08 -5.99
C LEU A 90 -3.40 -4.70 -6.60
N ILE A 91 -4.67 -4.29 -6.65
CA ILE A 91 -5.05 -2.96 -7.13
C ILE A 91 -4.40 -1.87 -6.29
N SER A 92 -4.50 -1.95 -4.97
CA SER A 92 -3.89 -0.94 -4.07
C SER A 92 -2.36 -0.88 -4.18
N ALA A 93 -1.69 -2.02 -4.35
CA ALA A 93 -0.26 -2.07 -4.62
C ALA A 93 0.09 -1.42 -5.96
N THR A 94 -0.70 -1.68 -6.99
CA THR A 94 -0.51 -1.09 -8.32
C THR A 94 -0.72 0.43 -8.30
N GLU A 95 -1.75 0.91 -7.61
CA GLU A 95 -1.99 2.35 -7.38
C GLU A 95 -0.80 3.01 -6.67
N THR A 96 -0.31 2.38 -5.59
CA THR A 96 0.86 2.86 -4.84
C THR A 96 2.11 2.93 -5.72
N LEU A 97 2.31 1.94 -6.59
CA LEU A 97 3.43 1.88 -7.53
C LEU A 97 3.32 2.90 -8.67
N MET A 98 2.10 3.13 -9.20
CA MET A 98 1.86 4.16 -10.20
C MET A 98 2.13 5.57 -9.64
N ASP A 99 1.73 5.82 -8.40
CA ASP A 99 1.97 7.09 -7.72
C ASP A 99 3.39 7.22 -7.14
N PHE A 100 4.20 6.16 -7.21
CA PHE A 100 5.56 6.12 -6.66
C PHE A 100 6.46 7.26 -7.15
N PRO A 101 6.51 7.61 -8.45
CA PRO A 101 7.34 8.71 -8.93
C PRO A 101 6.94 10.06 -8.34
N ILE A 102 5.64 10.28 -8.10
CA ILE A 102 5.07 11.53 -7.57
C ILE A 102 5.26 11.59 -6.04
N ASN A 103 4.95 10.50 -5.34
CA ASN A 103 5.05 10.40 -3.88
C ASN A 103 6.47 10.52 -3.36
N TYR A 104 7.46 10.16 -4.18
CA TYR A 104 8.87 10.14 -3.79
C TYR A 104 9.76 11.07 -4.62
N GLU A 105 9.18 11.98 -5.42
CA GLU A 105 9.92 12.90 -6.29
C GLU A 105 10.90 13.77 -5.49
N ASP A 106 10.46 14.28 -4.34
CA ASP A 106 11.22 15.13 -3.41
C ASP A 106 11.82 14.38 -2.21
N ALA A 107 11.56 13.07 -2.10
CA ALA A 107 12.04 12.26 -1.00
C ALA A 107 13.51 11.84 -1.22
N ASN A 108 14.28 11.72 -0.13
CA ASN A 108 15.69 11.31 -0.13
C ASN A 108 15.94 9.86 -0.64
N VAL A 109 14.89 9.20 -1.12
CA VAL A 109 14.88 7.86 -1.72
C VAL A 109 15.73 7.80 -3.00
N ARG A 110 16.01 8.94 -3.65
CA ARG A 110 16.98 9.04 -4.76
C ARG A 110 18.38 8.53 -4.42
N GLN A 111 18.74 8.41 -3.13
CA GLN A 111 20.00 7.79 -2.69
C GLN A 111 19.97 6.25 -2.75
N PHE A 112 18.77 5.65 -2.82
CA PHE A 112 18.53 4.21 -2.80
C PHE A 112 17.91 3.69 -4.11
N ILE A 113 17.30 4.56 -4.91
CA ILE A 113 16.62 4.23 -6.17
C ILE A 113 17.06 5.25 -7.23
N THR A 114 17.69 4.76 -8.28
CA THR A 114 18.19 5.57 -9.40
C THR A 114 17.08 5.86 -10.41
N LYS A 115 17.34 6.77 -11.36
CA LYS A 115 16.38 7.05 -12.45
C LYS A 115 16.13 5.81 -13.32
N ASP A 116 17.13 4.97 -13.49
CA ASP A 116 17.03 3.73 -14.28
C ASP A 116 16.14 2.72 -13.55
N ASP A 117 16.30 2.58 -12.23
CA ASP A 117 15.42 1.72 -11.41
C ASP A 117 13.94 2.15 -11.49
N ILE A 118 13.66 3.45 -11.57
CA ILE A 118 12.29 3.97 -11.72
C ILE A 118 11.74 3.65 -13.11
N GLU A 119 12.56 3.71 -14.14
CA GLU A 119 12.12 3.48 -15.51
C GLU A 119 11.82 1.99 -15.75
N ASP A 120 12.67 1.10 -15.22
CA ASP A 120 12.42 -0.35 -15.22
C ASP A 120 11.13 -0.70 -14.47
N LEU A 121 10.87 -0.03 -13.34
CA LEU A 121 9.64 -0.24 -12.57
C LEU A 121 8.38 0.16 -13.36
N LYS A 122 8.43 1.29 -14.07
CA LYS A 122 7.30 1.74 -14.92
C LYS A 122 7.03 0.77 -16.05
N VAL A 123 8.08 0.23 -16.69
CA VAL A 123 7.95 -0.78 -17.75
C VAL A 123 7.28 -2.03 -17.19
N ALA A 124 7.75 -2.54 -16.05
CA ALA A 124 7.18 -3.71 -15.41
C ALA A 124 5.71 -3.50 -15.01
N ILE A 125 5.35 -2.33 -14.48
CA ILE A 125 3.95 -1.98 -14.17
C ILE A 125 3.12 -1.97 -15.46
N GLY A 126 3.60 -1.34 -16.53
CA GLY A 126 2.90 -1.29 -17.82
C GLY A 126 2.65 -2.69 -18.42
N GLU A 127 3.62 -3.58 -18.31
CA GLU A 127 3.49 -4.98 -18.73
C GLU A 127 2.46 -5.74 -17.87
N MET A 128 2.48 -5.56 -16.54
CA MET A 128 1.50 -6.16 -15.63
C MET A 128 0.08 -5.63 -15.88
N THR A 129 -0.10 -4.32 -16.08
CA THR A 129 -1.39 -3.72 -16.43
C THR A 129 -1.92 -4.28 -17.74
N SER A 130 -1.06 -4.40 -18.76
CA SER A 130 -1.46 -4.98 -20.06
C SER A 130 -1.84 -6.46 -19.94
N PHE A 131 -1.12 -7.23 -19.12
CA PHE A 131 -1.43 -8.63 -18.86
C PHE A 131 -2.79 -8.79 -18.16
N ILE A 132 -3.07 -7.97 -17.14
CA ILE A 132 -4.35 -7.99 -16.42
C ILE A 132 -5.50 -7.59 -17.35
N GLY A 133 -5.36 -6.51 -18.13
CA GLY A 133 -6.39 -6.09 -19.09
C GLY A 133 -6.72 -7.18 -20.11
N ASN A 134 -5.72 -7.89 -20.64
CA ASN A 134 -5.93 -9.02 -21.55
C ASN A 134 -6.62 -10.23 -20.89
N MET A 135 -6.54 -10.37 -19.55
CA MET A 135 -7.30 -11.40 -18.83
C MET A 135 -8.76 -10.98 -18.62
N GLU A 136 -9.04 -9.69 -18.46
CA GLU A 136 -10.40 -9.15 -18.34
C GLU A 136 -11.17 -9.22 -19.69
N ASP A 137 -10.47 -9.10 -20.82
CA ASP A 137 -11.04 -9.17 -22.17
C ASP A 137 -11.21 -10.61 -22.72
N ALA A 138 -10.84 -11.65 -21.97
CA ALA A 138 -10.86 -13.05 -22.40
C ALA A 138 -12.15 -13.84 -22.06
N GLU A 139 -13.23 -13.17 -21.65
CA GLU A 139 -14.61 -13.70 -21.59
C GLU A 139 -15.41 -13.42 -22.87
#